data_AF-A0A1V5YSL8-F1
#
_entry.id   AF-A0A1V5YSL8-F1
#
_cell.length_a   1.000
_cell.length_b   1.000
_cell.length_c   1.000
_cell.angle_alpha   90.00
_cell.angle_beta   90.00
_cell.angle_gamma   90.00
#
_symmetry.space_group_name_H-M   'P 1'
#
loop_
_entity.id
_entity.type
_entity.pdbx_description
1 polymer ?
#
loop_
_entity_poly.entity_id
_entity_poly.type
_entity_poly.pdbx_seq_one_letter_code
_entity_poly.pdbx_strand_id
1 'polypeptide(L)'
;MRKIARVRLKNGLEVTAYIPGVGHNLQEHSQVMIRGGRVKDLPGVRYHLIRGVLDATGDLGGTASVKDEGGKKVHKGRWVSRSKYGVKRPKK
;
A
#
# COMPACT_ATOMS: atom_id res chain seq x y z
N MET A 1 0.21 13.96 -5.64
CA MET A 1 -1.13 13.53 -6.11
C MET A 1 -1.60 12.32 -5.31
N ARG A 2 -2.85 12.28 -4.82
CA ARG A 2 -3.41 11.13 -4.10
C ARG A 2 -3.95 10.11 -5.12
N LYS A 3 -3.60 8.83 -4.95
CA LYS A 3 -4.06 7.73 -5.82
C LYS A 3 -5.31 7.08 -5.23
N ILE A 4 -6.33 6.87 -6.07
CA ILE A 4 -7.61 6.25 -5.69
C ILE A 4 -7.93 5.10 -6.65
N ALA A 5 -8.77 4.17 -6.20
CA ALA A 5 -9.34 3.12 -7.05
C ALA A 5 -10.85 3.06 -6.84
N ARG A 6 -11.59 2.82 -7.94
CA ARG A 6 -12.98 2.34 -7.87
C ARG A 6 -12.93 0.84 -7.66
N VAL A 7 -13.64 0.34 -6.67
CA VAL A 7 -13.67 -1.07 -6.32
C VAL A 7 -15.12 -1.52 -6.28
N ARG A 8 -15.41 -2.60 -6.99
CA ARG A 8 -16.70 -3.30 -6.88
C ARG A 8 -16.61 -4.31 -5.76
N LEU A 9 -17.42 -4.14 -4.74
CA LEU A 9 -17.54 -5.07 -3.63
C LEU A 9 -18.33 -6.31 -4.04
N LYS A 10 -18.16 -7.40 -3.29
CA LYS A 10 -18.90 -8.64 -3.53
C LYS A 10 -20.42 -8.49 -3.43
N ASN A 11 -20.90 -7.50 -2.67
CA ASN A 11 -22.31 -7.15 -2.56
C ASN A 11 -22.84 -6.31 -3.73
N GLY A 12 -22.05 -6.13 -4.80
CA GLY A 12 -22.44 -5.40 -6.01
C GLY A 12 -22.28 -3.89 -5.93
N LEU A 13 -21.98 -3.32 -4.76
CA LEU A 13 -21.78 -1.89 -4.59
C LEU A 13 -20.42 -1.44 -5.09
N GLU A 14 -20.39 -0.29 -5.76
CA GLU A 14 -19.15 0.37 -6.16
C GLU A 14 -18.74 1.41 -5.13
N VAL A 15 -17.50 1.33 -4.67
CA VAL A 15 -16.94 2.25 -3.68
C VAL A 15 -15.62 2.83 -4.17
N THR A 16 -15.34 4.07 -3.77
CA THR A 16 -14.03 4.69 -3.98
C THR A 16 -13.15 4.43 -2.76
N ALA A 17 -11.96 3.88 -3.01
CA ALA A 17 -10.99 3.56 -1.97
C ALA A 17 -9.66 4.26 -2.24
N TYR A 18 -9.05 4.77 -1.18
CA TYR A 18 -7.72 5.38 -1.24
C TYR A 18 -6.62 4.31 -1.25
N ILE A 19 -5.63 4.48 -2.11
CA ILE A 19 -4.43 3.62 -2.16
C ILE A 19 -3.33 4.27 -1.28
N PRO A 20 -3.00 3.69 -0.12
CA PRO A 20 -1.96 4.23 0.74
C PRO A 20 -0.56 3.85 0.23
N GLY A 21 0.40 4.76 0.42
CA GLY A 21 1.80 4.54 0.08
C GLY A 21 2.26 5.21 -1.22
N VAL A 22 3.49 4.89 -1.66
CA VAL A 22 4.15 5.44 -2.84
C VAL A 22 4.24 4.38 -3.94
N GLY A 23 3.26 4.40 -4.85
CA GLY A 23 3.21 3.43 -5.95
C GLY A 23 2.32 2.24 -5.62
N HIS A 24 1.82 1.60 -6.67
CA HIS A 24 1.04 0.37 -6.60
C HIS A 24 1.23 -0.40 -7.90
N ASN A 25 1.06 -1.73 -7.84
CA ASN A 25 1.05 -2.62 -9.00
C ASN A 25 -0.38 -3.10 -9.36
N LEU A 26 -1.40 -2.40 -8.87
CA LEU A 26 -2.80 -2.75 -9.12
C LEU A 26 -3.16 -2.45 -10.57
N GLN A 27 -3.84 -3.40 -11.20
CA GLN A 27 -4.39 -3.29 -12.55
C GLN A 27 -5.91 -3.42 -12.48
N GLU A 28 -6.57 -3.28 -13.63
CA GLU A 28 -7.99 -3.60 -13.75
C GLU A 28 -8.23 -5.06 -13.34
N HIS A 29 -9.40 -5.34 -12.76
CA HIS A 29 -9.80 -6.67 -12.25
C HIS A 29 -8.93 -7.27 -11.12
N SER A 30 -7.91 -6.55 -10.63
CA SER A 30 -7.14 -6.98 -9.45
C SER A 30 -8.05 -7.10 -8.22
N GLN A 31 -7.92 -8.20 -7.49
CA GLN A 31 -8.66 -8.42 -6.26
C GLN A 31 -7.97 -7.74 -5.09
N VAL A 32 -8.76 -7.04 -4.29
CA VAL A 32 -8.24 -6.17 -3.23
C VAL A 32 -9.09 -6.24 -1.97
N MET A 33 -8.44 -5.99 -0.83
CA MET A 33 -9.11 -5.92 0.47
C MET A 33 -9.19 -4.47 0.93
N ILE A 34 -10.37 -4.09 1.44
CA ILE A 34 -10.68 -2.73 1.86
C ILE A 34 -10.91 -2.70 3.38
N ARG A 35 -10.50 -1.61 4.02
CA ARG A 35 -10.89 -1.27 5.40
C ARG A 35 -11.60 0.08 5.45
N GLY A 36 -12.44 0.25 6.46
CA GLY A 36 -13.05 1.54 6.79
C GLY A 36 -12.02 2.58 7.22
N GLY A 37 -12.22 3.83 6.82
CA GLY A 37 -11.41 4.96 7.26
C GLY A 37 -11.58 6.16 6.34
N ARG A 38 -12.01 7.29 6.89
CA ARG A 38 -12.15 8.54 6.12
C ARG A 38 -10.78 9.13 5.80
N VAL A 39 -10.54 9.44 4.53
CA VAL A 39 -9.41 10.28 4.13
C VAL A 39 -9.85 11.73 4.22
N LYS A 40 -9.23 12.51 5.11
CA LYS A 40 -9.62 13.92 5.31
C LYS A 40 -9.43 14.76 4.03
N ASP A 41 -8.39 14.44 3.27
CA ASP A 41 -7.98 15.18 2.07
C ASP A 41 -8.90 14.93 0.85
N LEU A 42 -9.68 13.85 0.86
CA LEU A 42 -10.47 13.41 -0.30
C LEU A 42 -11.95 13.34 0.07
N PRO A 43 -12.80 14.27 -0.42
CA PRO A 43 -14.23 14.20 -0.17
C PRO A 43 -14.82 12.94 -0.83
N GLY A 44 -15.74 12.27 -0.13
CA GLY A 44 -16.38 11.03 -0.61
C GLY A 44 -15.58 9.75 -0.41
N VAL A 45 -14.27 9.82 -0.15
CA VAL A 45 -13.43 8.62 0.05
C VAL A 45 -13.43 8.19 1.53
N ARG A 46 -14.25 7.19 1.84
CA ARG A 46 -14.44 6.65 3.20
C ARG A 46 -13.69 5.35 3.47
N TYR A 47 -12.96 4.87 2.49
CA TYR A 47 -12.32 3.56 2.50
C TYR A 47 -10.85 3.63 2.13
N HIS A 48 -10.06 2.74 2.73
CA HIS A 48 -8.65 2.56 2.42
C HIS A 48 -8.40 1.14 1.92
N LEU A 49 -7.52 0.99 0.94
CA LEU A 49 -6.98 -0.29 0.52
C LEU A 49 -5.96 -0.81 1.53
N ILE A 50 -6.05 -2.09 1.88
CA ILE A 50 -5.04 -2.79 2.67
C ILE A 50 -3.93 -3.24 1.72
N ARG A 51 -2.68 -2.97 2.09
CA ARG A 51 -1.49 -3.38 1.33
C ARG A 51 -0.93 -4.68 1.89
N GLY A 52 -0.28 -5.47 1.05
CA GLY A 52 0.29 -6.78 1.37
C GLY A 52 -0.74 -7.92 1.47
N VAL A 53 -1.94 -7.73 0.92
CA VAL A 53 -3.04 -8.71 0.95
C VAL A 53 -3.69 -8.78 -0.43
N LEU A 54 -4.02 -9.99 -0.91
CA LEU A 54 -4.47 -10.26 -2.29
C LEU A 54 -3.46 -9.69 -3.30
N ASP A 55 -3.93 -9.05 -4.38
CA ASP A 55 -3.08 -8.52 -5.45
C ASP A 55 -2.45 -7.16 -5.08
N ALA A 56 -2.87 -6.56 -3.96
CA ALA A 56 -2.28 -5.33 -3.46
C ALA A 56 -0.93 -5.63 -2.81
N THR A 57 0.14 -5.61 -3.61
CA THR A 57 1.53 -5.78 -3.15
C THR A 57 1.93 -4.74 -2.09
N GLY A 58 3.03 -5.00 -1.37
CA GLY A 58 3.61 -4.02 -0.45
C GLY A 58 4.00 -2.72 -1.16
N ASP A 59 4.05 -1.62 -0.42
CA ASP A 59 4.56 -0.35 -0.94
C ASP A 59 6.06 -0.45 -1.31
N LEU A 60 6.48 0.26 -2.36
CA LEU A 60 7.89 0.37 -2.79
C LEU A 60 8.74 1.14 -1.76
N GLY A 61 8.10 1.90 -0.88
CA GLY A 61 8.74 2.83 0.04
C GLY A 61 9.59 2.25 1.20
N GLY A 62 9.97 0.97 1.22
CA GLY A 62 10.78 0.48 2.34
C GLY A 62 11.17 -0.98 2.35
N THR A 63 11.94 -1.46 1.37
CA THR A 63 12.82 -2.61 1.61
C THR A 63 13.96 -2.16 2.52
N ALA A 64 13.89 -2.58 3.79
CA ALA A 64 14.93 -2.32 4.78
C ALA A 64 16.17 -3.19 4.54
N SER A 65 16.89 -3.02 3.43
CA SER A 65 18.28 -3.48 3.26
C SER A 65 18.72 -3.29 1.82
N VAL A 66 19.52 -2.27 1.57
CA VAL A 66 20.52 -2.33 0.49
C VAL A 66 21.87 -2.38 1.19
N LYS A 67 22.69 -3.39 0.86
CA LYS A 67 24.11 -3.37 1.20
C LYS A 67 24.74 -2.40 0.21
N ASP A 68 25.34 -1.31 0.68
CA ASP A 68 26.24 -0.54 -0.17
C ASP A 68 27.55 -1.34 -0.37
N GLU A 69 28.25 -1.04 -1.47
CA GLU A 69 29.56 -1.58 -1.87
C GLU A 69 30.70 -1.16 -0.91
N GLY A 70 30.56 -1.49 0.37
CA GLY A 70 31.51 -1.14 1.42
C GLY A 70 31.19 -1.77 2.78
N GLY A 71 30.33 -2.79 2.82
CA GLY A 71 30.04 -3.57 4.04
C GLY A 71 29.18 -2.85 5.09
N LYS A 72 28.80 -1.59 4.88
CA LYS A 72 27.92 -0.83 5.78
C LYS A 72 26.45 -1.05 5.42
N LYS A 73 25.63 -1.39 6.43
CA LYS A 73 24.18 -1.49 6.30
C LYS A 73 23.59 -0.07 6.30
N VAL A 74 23.29 0.48 5.13
CA VAL A 74 22.63 1.77 5.01
C VAL A 74 21.14 1.56 4.76
N HIS A 75 20.31 2.24 5.54
CA HIS A 75 18.86 2.24 5.36
C HIS A 75 18.50 3.18 4.20
N LYS A 76 18.30 2.64 2.99
CA LYS A 76 17.77 3.42 1.87
C LYS A 76 16.24 3.53 1.97
N GLY A 77 15.75 4.26 2.98
CA GLY A 77 14.33 4.49 3.19
C GLY A 77 13.97 5.06 4.56
N ARG A 78 12.78 5.67 4.65
CA ARG A 78 12.17 6.11 5.92
C ARG A 78 11.98 4.89 6.83
N TRP A 79 12.11 5.05 8.15
CA TRP A 79 11.63 4.05 9.12
C TRP A 79 10.11 3.93 8.99
N VAL A 80 9.61 3.19 8.00
CA VAL A 80 8.18 3.11 7.70
C VAL A 80 7.54 1.94 8.44
N SER A 81 6.33 2.18 8.94
CA SER A 81 5.44 1.21 9.56
C SER A 81 5.13 0.05 8.60
N ARG A 82 6.05 -0.92 8.50
CA ARG A 82 5.98 -2.07 7.58
C ARG A 82 4.65 -2.82 7.68
N SER A 83 4.11 -2.91 8.88
CA SER A 83 2.81 -3.53 9.18
C SER A 83 1.66 -2.82 8.49
N LYS A 84 1.70 -1.49 8.38
CA LYS A 84 0.64 -0.68 7.78
C LYS A 84 0.63 -0.75 6.26
N TYR A 85 1.80 -0.91 5.64
CA TYR A 85 1.98 -0.89 4.18
C TYR A 85 2.26 -2.26 3.57
N GLY A 86 2.08 -3.33 4.35
CA GLY A 86 2.19 -4.71 3.86
C GLY A 86 3.59 -5.11 3.42
N VAL A 87 4.63 -4.49 3.98
CA VAL A 87 6.02 -4.77 3.61
C VAL A 87 6.59 -5.84 4.55
N LYS A 88 7.18 -6.90 3.97
CA LYS A 88 7.77 -8.01 4.74
C LYS A 88 9.05 -7.57 5.45
N ARG A 89 9.34 -8.19 6.59
CA ARG A 89 10.62 -8.00 7.28
C ARG A 89 11.74 -8.61 6.40
N PRO A 90 12.85 -7.89 6.17
CA PRO A 90 14.02 -8.44 5.48
C PRO A 90 14.57 -9.62 6.29
N LYS A 91 14.95 -10.70 5.60
CA LYS A 91 15.74 -11.79 6.20
C LYS A 91 17.19 -11.31 6.34
N LYS A 92 17.82 -11.62 7.48
CA LYS A 92 19.20 -11.20 7.81
C LYS A 92 20.22 -12.00 6.99
#